data_AF-A0A231RNW6-F1
#
_entry.id   AF-A0A231RNW6-F1
#
_cell.length_a   1.000
_cell.length_b   1.000
_cell.length_c   1.000
_cell.angle_alpha   90.00
_cell.angle_beta   90.00
_cell.angle_gamma   90.00
#
_symmetry.space_group_name_H-M   'P 1'
#
loop_
_entity.id
_entity.type
_entity.pdbx_description
1 polymer ?
#
loop_
_entity_poly.entity_id
_entity_poly.type
_entity_poly.pdbx_seq_one_letter_code
_entity_poly.pdbx_strand_id
1 'polypeptide(L)'
;MGMVKKWAALGMTTIMGLSLALAGCSTAGKETSGTGSTPGTTTEPTGTEAQKLDPYVIDWYIIGTSPQPDNELVEAEINKIVQPRINATVKMHIIPFGDYDSKMTALLATGEKVDLMFTSNGNMNYSNLIAKGGLVDLTDKLDELAPEAKALLSEGFLQASTIKGKIYTLAAYKEKGAWLGFIANQALMEKYNIDIKSINSLEDMEPALRILKENEPTITPILASGGGRIPYVVNRHLWNVSPVQSIVLKKDGSEYTLVADEPEYVASLQTLHRYFQAGYLRKDSAVMKITKDDYPKSAFAFAQLKPYVDVQVSNQYGVPFIYHHFGKPITTTNDLVGSMMGIPTTSKDPDRVLMFYNMMYHDEELINLVGRGIEGKHYMKKDDKRIEFPPGTDNGAKSGYNPGTTWAYGNQYLTYLVPGEPDDIWEQFKVFNSESEAVPNLGFNFDSSELKTEIAAIKNVENEFRPTLETGSVNPDENLPKFKDKLKAAGIDRVLQEINKQYAEWKAENKK
;
A
#
# COMPACT_ATOMS: atom_id res chain seq x y z
N MET A 1 29.15 -45.03 -20.19
CA MET A 1 29.68 -45.38 -21.51
C MET A 1 29.45 -44.17 -22.43
N GLY A 2 30.53 -43.56 -22.94
CA GLY A 2 30.55 -42.45 -23.93
C GLY A 2 30.37 -41.03 -23.35
N MET A 3 31.41 -40.35 -22.84
CA MET A 3 32.42 -39.51 -23.52
C MET A 3 31.84 -38.28 -24.27
N VAL A 4 31.95 -37.05 -23.74
CA VAL A 4 33.07 -36.07 -23.77
C VAL A 4 33.07 -35.19 -25.03
N LYS A 5 32.92 -33.85 -24.86
CA LYS A 5 33.96 -32.84 -25.19
C LYS A 5 33.57 -31.42 -24.73
N LYS A 6 34.42 -30.85 -23.87
CA LYS A 6 34.59 -29.42 -23.55
C LYS A 6 35.62 -28.81 -24.50
N TRP A 7 35.48 -27.52 -24.83
CA TRP A 7 36.55 -26.58 -25.27
C TRP A 7 36.13 -25.18 -24.72
N ALA A 8 36.79 -24.58 -23.70
CA ALA A 8 38.03 -23.77 -23.72
C ALA A 8 37.87 -22.49 -24.58
N ALA A 9 37.71 -21.26 -24.07
CA ALA A 9 38.57 -20.39 -23.23
C ALA A 9 39.95 -20.06 -23.86
N LEU A 10 40.17 -18.81 -24.31
CA LEU A 10 41.31 -17.90 -23.98
C LEU A 10 41.44 -16.68 -24.93
N GLY A 11 41.97 -15.56 -24.38
CA GLY A 11 42.68 -14.47 -25.11
C GLY A 11 41.95 -13.13 -25.10
N MET A 12 42.14 -12.14 -24.20
CA MET A 12 43.32 -11.42 -23.65
C MET A 12 43.75 -10.18 -24.48
N THR A 13 43.91 -9.06 -23.74
CA THR A 13 44.86 -7.93 -23.93
C THR A 13 44.49 -6.70 -24.79
N THR A 14 44.16 -5.62 -24.08
CA THR A 14 44.82 -4.29 -24.03
C THR A 14 45.45 -3.69 -25.31
N ILE A 15 44.98 -2.51 -25.73
CA ILE A 15 45.84 -1.44 -26.28
C ILE A 15 45.37 -0.07 -25.73
N MET A 16 46.37 0.70 -25.32
CA MET A 16 46.40 2.01 -24.69
C MET A 16 46.91 3.04 -25.71
N GLY A 17 46.54 4.32 -25.56
CA GLY A 17 47.26 5.48 -26.12
C GLY A 17 46.47 6.27 -27.17
N LEU A 18 46.05 7.51 -26.86
CA LEU A 18 46.79 8.79 -26.89
C LEU A 18 46.81 9.46 -28.27
N SER A 19 46.21 10.65 -28.36
CA SER A 19 46.62 11.85 -29.14
C SER A 19 45.53 12.92 -28.90
N LEU A 20 45.69 14.01 -28.13
CA LEU A 20 46.48 15.24 -28.39
C LEU A 20 46.24 15.75 -29.83
N ALA A 21 45.88 17.01 -30.14
CA ALA A 21 45.90 18.25 -29.38
C ALA A 21 45.34 19.41 -30.26
N LEU A 22 45.09 20.56 -29.61
CA LEU A 22 45.14 21.95 -30.14
C LEU A 22 44.07 22.38 -31.18
N ALA A 23 43.58 23.63 -31.23
CA ALA A 23 43.78 24.89 -30.51
C ALA A 23 42.57 25.80 -30.85
N GLY A 24 42.07 26.65 -29.95
CA GLY A 24 42.40 28.10 -29.91
C GLY A 24 41.38 28.92 -30.74
N CYS A 25 40.91 30.12 -30.38
CA CYS A 25 41.32 31.11 -29.41
C CYS A 25 40.24 32.22 -29.32
N SER A 26 40.05 32.81 -28.13
CA SER A 26 39.85 34.24 -27.78
C SER A 26 38.93 35.17 -28.62
N THR A 27 38.23 36.19 -28.10
CA THR A 27 38.68 37.27 -27.18
C THR A 27 37.51 38.23 -26.83
N ALA A 28 37.56 38.77 -25.60
CA ALA A 28 37.32 40.16 -25.14
C ALA A 28 36.07 41.00 -25.55
N GLY A 29 35.54 41.72 -24.55
CA GLY A 29 34.36 42.56 -24.65
C GLY A 29 34.62 44.06 -24.83
N LYS A 30 33.55 44.86 -24.68
CA LYS A 30 33.61 46.32 -24.51
C LYS A 30 32.29 46.88 -23.98
N GLU A 31 32.38 47.64 -22.90
CA GLU A 31 31.37 48.61 -22.45
C GLU A 31 31.26 49.79 -23.43
N THR A 32 30.08 50.37 -23.54
CA THR A 32 29.92 51.82 -23.80
C THR A 32 28.64 52.32 -23.14
N SER A 33 28.85 53.37 -22.35
CA SER A 33 27.90 54.23 -21.66
C SER A 33 27.25 55.24 -22.61
N GLY A 34 26.01 55.65 -22.28
CA GLY A 34 25.30 56.74 -22.95
C GLY A 34 24.13 57.23 -22.10
N THR A 35 24.33 58.34 -21.41
CA THR A 35 23.34 59.13 -20.65
C THR A 35 22.51 60.03 -21.57
N GLY A 36 21.19 60.10 -21.34
CA GLY A 36 20.29 61.11 -21.88
C GLY A 36 19.03 61.25 -21.00
N SER A 37 18.71 62.48 -20.59
CA SER A 37 17.69 62.84 -19.59
C SER A 37 16.25 62.99 -20.14
N THR A 38 15.29 62.50 -19.34
CA THR A 38 13.85 62.83 -19.05
C THR A 38 13.01 63.75 -19.97
N PRO A 39 11.66 63.58 -20.09
CA PRO A 39 10.69 63.67 -18.97
C PRO A 39 9.55 62.61 -18.95
N GLY A 40 8.88 62.50 -17.80
CA GLY A 40 8.03 61.37 -17.40
C GLY A 40 6.63 61.29 -17.99
N THR A 41 6.06 60.09 -17.81
CA THR A 41 4.63 59.79 -17.93
C THR A 41 4.26 58.82 -16.83
N THR A 42 3.17 59.15 -16.14
CA THR A 42 2.49 58.43 -15.06
C THR A 42 2.28 56.95 -15.40
N THR A 43 2.82 56.04 -14.57
CA THR A 43 2.52 54.61 -14.64
C THR A 43 1.41 54.27 -13.64
N GLU A 44 0.27 53.83 -14.16
CA GLU A 44 -0.70 53.01 -13.43
C GLU A 44 -0.02 51.75 -12.85
N PRO A 45 -0.57 51.15 -11.78
CA PRO A 45 0.03 49.98 -11.16
C PRO A 45 -0.01 48.81 -12.14
N THR A 46 1.18 48.37 -12.58
CA THR A 46 1.38 47.09 -13.26
C THR A 46 0.89 45.99 -12.33
N GLY A 47 -0.25 45.40 -12.68
CA GLY A 47 -0.65 44.10 -12.15
C GLY A 47 0.47 43.11 -12.43
N THR A 48 0.86 42.37 -11.40
CA THR A 48 1.83 41.29 -11.47
C THR A 48 1.44 40.35 -12.61
N GLU A 49 2.20 40.36 -13.69
CA GLU A 49 2.02 39.46 -14.82
C GLU A 49 2.24 38.05 -14.27
N ALA A 50 1.17 37.25 -14.20
CA ALA A 50 1.24 35.86 -13.78
C ALA A 50 2.30 35.17 -14.65
N GLN A 51 3.33 34.63 -14.02
CA GLN A 51 4.45 34.01 -14.69
C GLN A 51 3.91 32.93 -15.65
N LYS A 52 4.06 33.15 -16.95
CA LYS A 52 3.55 32.26 -17.98
C LYS A 52 4.35 30.96 -17.92
N LEU A 53 3.76 29.91 -17.36
CA LEU A 53 4.35 28.58 -17.28
C LEU A 53 4.57 28.02 -18.70
N ASP A 54 5.71 27.38 -18.98
CA ASP A 54 5.97 26.68 -20.26
C ASP A 54 5.19 25.36 -20.34
N PRO A 55 4.69 24.89 -21.50
CA PRO A 55 3.97 23.61 -21.59
C PRO A 55 4.77 22.43 -21.03
N TYR A 56 4.13 21.58 -20.23
CA TYR A 56 4.75 20.40 -19.62
C TYR A 56 3.88 19.16 -19.81
N VAL A 57 4.48 17.99 -20.00
CA VAL A 57 3.76 16.70 -19.98
C VAL A 57 4.16 15.97 -18.71
N ILE A 58 3.22 15.57 -17.87
CA ILE A 58 3.42 14.82 -16.63
C ILE A 58 3.31 13.32 -16.95
N ASP A 59 4.38 12.57 -16.78
CA ASP A 59 4.38 11.10 -16.92
C ASP A 59 4.06 10.45 -15.56
N TRP A 60 2.80 10.01 -15.41
CA TRP A 60 2.28 9.43 -14.17
C TRP A 60 2.17 7.90 -14.23
N TYR A 61 2.93 7.22 -13.38
CA TYR A 61 2.99 5.76 -13.32
C TYR A 61 2.17 5.18 -12.17
N ILE A 62 1.11 4.45 -12.51
CA ILE A 62 0.10 3.93 -11.59
C ILE A 62 0.20 2.41 -11.53
N ILE A 63 0.12 1.82 -10.33
CA ILE A 63 -0.01 0.38 -10.17
C ILE A 63 -1.47 -0.05 -10.37
N GLY A 64 -1.72 -1.12 -11.13
CA GLY A 64 -3.08 -1.60 -11.38
C GLY A 64 -3.12 -3.00 -11.98
N THR A 65 -4.29 -3.43 -12.46
CA THR A 65 -4.46 -4.78 -13.03
C THR A 65 -3.85 -4.89 -14.43
N SER A 66 -4.08 -3.88 -15.27
CA SER A 66 -3.67 -3.87 -16.68
C SER A 66 -3.83 -2.48 -17.29
N PRO A 67 -3.07 -2.16 -18.35
CA PRO A 67 -3.36 -1.01 -19.21
C PRO A 67 -4.81 -1.04 -19.73
N GLN A 68 -5.44 0.13 -19.82
CA GLN A 68 -6.83 0.27 -20.26
C GLN A 68 -6.91 0.57 -21.76
N PRO A 69 -7.81 -0.08 -22.53
CA PRO A 69 -7.98 0.19 -23.96
C PRO A 69 -8.22 1.66 -24.32
N ASP A 70 -9.04 2.36 -23.54
CA ASP A 70 -9.43 3.75 -23.81
C ASP A 70 -8.61 4.77 -23.01
N ASN A 71 -7.39 4.41 -22.54
CA ASN A 71 -6.56 5.28 -21.70
C ASN A 71 -6.28 6.64 -22.36
N GLU A 72 -5.93 6.67 -23.64
CA GLU A 72 -5.65 7.92 -24.38
C GLU A 72 -6.89 8.82 -24.51
N LEU A 73 -8.10 8.25 -24.60
CA LEU A 73 -9.34 9.03 -24.64
C LEU A 73 -9.62 9.67 -23.28
N VAL A 74 -9.38 8.92 -22.19
CA VAL A 74 -9.52 9.46 -20.83
C VAL A 74 -8.48 10.54 -20.56
N GLU A 75 -7.22 10.33 -20.97
CA GLU A 75 -6.15 11.34 -20.90
C GLU A 75 -6.54 12.62 -21.63
N ALA A 76 -7.14 12.52 -22.82
CA ALA A 76 -7.61 13.69 -23.56
C ALA A 76 -8.65 14.52 -22.78
N GLU A 77 -9.60 13.86 -22.09
CA GLU A 77 -10.57 14.56 -21.23
C GLU A 77 -9.93 15.13 -19.96
N ILE A 78 -9.03 14.39 -19.31
CA ILE A 78 -8.23 14.89 -18.17
C ILE A 78 -7.48 16.16 -18.56
N ASN A 79 -6.88 16.17 -19.75
CA ASN A 79 -6.06 17.27 -20.23
C ASN A 79 -6.85 18.55 -20.50
N LYS A 80 -8.17 18.46 -20.77
CA LYS A 80 -9.05 19.64 -20.86
C LYS A 80 -9.20 20.35 -19.51
N ILE A 81 -9.02 19.63 -18.39
CA ILE A 81 -9.07 20.19 -17.03
C ILE A 81 -7.69 20.69 -16.60
N VAL A 82 -6.65 19.86 -16.79
CA VAL A 82 -5.31 20.13 -16.27
C VAL A 82 -4.60 21.25 -17.04
N GLN A 83 -4.68 21.24 -18.38
CA GLN A 83 -3.95 22.19 -19.21
C GLN A 83 -4.30 23.66 -18.96
N PRO A 84 -5.56 24.09 -18.89
CA PRO A 84 -5.86 25.50 -18.64
C PRO A 84 -5.49 25.97 -17.22
N ARG A 85 -5.32 25.05 -16.25
CA ARG A 85 -5.03 25.41 -14.85
C ARG A 85 -3.54 25.54 -14.55
N ILE A 86 -2.72 24.63 -15.10
CA ILE A 86 -1.28 24.58 -14.78
C ILE A 86 -0.39 24.53 -16.02
N ASN A 87 -0.96 24.74 -17.21
CA ASN A 87 -0.29 24.59 -18.51
C ASN A 87 0.48 23.25 -18.64
N ALA A 88 -0.13 22.17 -18.14
CA ALA A 88 0.41 20.81 -18.24
C ALA A 88 -0.61 19.85 -18.84
N THR A 89 -0.13 18.77 -19.44
CA THR A 89 -0.93 17.59 -19.76
C THR A 89 -0.42 16.39 -18.99
N VAL A 90 -1.24 15.36 -18.86
CA VAL A 90 -0.98 14.13 -18.13
C VAL A 90 -0.97 12.97 -19.12
N LYS A 91 0.03 12.10 -18.96
CA LYS A 91 0.12 10.80 -19.62
C LYS A 91 0.21 9.73 -18.55
N MET A 92 -0.76 8.81 -18.54
CA MET A 92 -0.89 7.78 -17.53
C MET A 92 -0.28 6.47 -18.02
N HIS A 93 0.53 5.85 -17.16
CA HIS A 93 1.19 4.57 -17.40
C HIS A 93 0.73 3.57 -16.34
N ILE A 94 -0.33 2.81 -16.65
CA ILE A 94 -0.84 1.77 -15.74
C ILE A 94 -0.01 0.50 -15.90
N ILE A 95 0.71 0.13 -14.85
CA ILE A 95 1.57 -1.06 -14.82
C ILE A 95 0.92 -2.17 -13.98
N PRO A 96 0.82 -3.41 -14.50
CA PRO A 96 0.34 -4.57 -13.73
C PRO A 96 1.05 -4.77 -12.39
N PHE A 97 0.31 -5.13 -11.33
CA PHE A 97 0.86 -5.38 -9.99
C PHE A 97 2.12 -6.26 -9.97
N GLY A 98 2.11 -7.37 -10.72
CA GLY A 98 3.23 -8.32 -10.76
C GLY A 98 4.51 -7.78 -11.42
N ASP A 99 4.37 -6.75 -12.26
CA ASP A 99 5.49 -6.17 -13.02
C ASP A 99 6.00 -4.87 -12.41
N TYR A 100 5.22 -4.23 -11.53
CA TYR A 100 5.39 -2.84 -11.11
C TYR A 100 6.80 -2.51 -10.64
N ASP A 101 7.28 -3.21 -9.61
CA ASP A 101 8.58 -2.91 -8.99
C ASP A 101 9.74 -3.12 -9.97
N SER A 102 9.67 -4.15 -10.81
CA SER A 102 10.71 -4.46 -11.79
C SER A 102 10.82 -3.39 -12.89
N LYS A 103 9.67 -2.94 -13.42
CA LYS A 103 9.61 -1.90 -14.47
C LYS A 103 10.02 -0.54 -13.91
N MET A 104 9.48 -0.14 -12.76
CA MET A 104 9.84 1.14 -12.14
C MET A 104 11.33 1.19 -11.76
N THR A 105 11.89 0.08 -11.25
CA THR A 105 13.34 0.01 -10.98
C THR A 105 14.17 0.23 -12.25
N ALA A 106 13.77 -0.37 -13.38
CA ALA A 106 14.46 -0.17 -14.65
C ALA A 106 14.39 1.29 -15.13
N LEU A 107 13.20 1.89 -15.15
CA LEU A 107 12.98 3.28 -15.56
C LEU A 107 13.82 4.27 -14.75
N LEU A 108 13.82 4.12 -13.41
CA LEU A 108 14.60 4.99 -12.53
C LEU A 108 16.11 4.78 -12.71
N ALA A 109 16.56 3.55 -12.98
CA ALA A 109 17.97 3.24 -13.19
C ALA A 109 18.50 3.78 -14.54
N THR A 110 17.67 3.83 -15.59
CA THR A 110 18.03 4.40 -16.89
C THR A 110 17.94 5.92 -16.92
N GLY A 111 17.40 6.54 -15.87
CA GLY A 111 17.16 7.98 -15.82
C GLY A 111 16.04 8.43 -16.76
N GLU A 112 15.16 7.51 -17.15
CA GLU A 112 13.96 7.83 -17.91
C GLU A 112 13.06 8.78 -17.12
N LYS A 113 12.28 9.57 -17.85
CA LYS A 113 11.39 10.56 -17.26
C LYS A 113 10.25 9.87 -16.53
N VAL A 114 10.26 9.99 -15.20
CA VAL A 114 9.18 9.63 -14.29
C VAL A 114 8.86 10.86 -13.46
N ASP A 115 7.63 11.35 -13.53
CA ASP A 115 7.20 12.55 -12.81
C ASP A 115 6.46 12.22 -11.52
N LEU A 116 5.50 11.29 -11.60
CA LEU A 116 4.69 10.87 -10.48
C LEU A 116 4.62 9.34 -10.49
N MET A 117 4.82 8.70 -9.34
CA MET A 117 4.74 7.24 -9.27
C MET A 117 4.12 6.75 -7.97
N PHE A 118 3.43 5.62 -8.06
CA PHE A 118 2.98 4.88 -6.89
C PHE A 118 4.18 4.37 -6.07
N THR A 119 4.07 4.51 -4.76
CA THR A 119 5.03 4.00 -3.78
C THR A 119 4.31 3.63 -2.49
N SER A 120 4.82 2.64 -1.78
CA SER A 120 4.30 2.25 -0.47
C SER A 120 5.42 1.66 0.39
N ASN A 121 5.09 1.05 1.52
CA ASN A 121 6.02 0.17 2.23
C ASN A 121 6.24 -1.19 1.54
N GLY A 122 5.35 -1.61 0.63
CA GLY A 122 5.37 -2.90 -0.05
C GLY A 122 5.91 -2.85 -1.48
N ASN A 123 5.43 -1.90 -2.29
CA ASN A 123 5.85 -1.72 -3.68
C ASN A 123 6.65 -0.43 -3.81
N MET A 124 7.72 -0.47 -4.61
CA MET A 124 8.66 0.63 -4.79
C MET A 124 8.96 1.35 -3.48
N ASN A 125 9.46 0.60 -2.48
CA ASN A 125 9.52 1.02 -1.09
C ASN A 125 10.03 2.47 -0.90
N TYR A 126 9.18 3.35 -0.37
CA TYR A 126 9.46 4.79 -0.29
C TYR A 126 10.72 5.10 0.55
N SER A 127 10.91 4.43 1.69
CA SER A 127 12.08 4.61 2.55
C SER A 127 13.38 4.27 1.81
N ASN A 128 13.39 3.20 1.01
CA ASN A 128 14.54 2.82 0.19
C ASN A 128 14.81 3.83 -0.94
N LEU A 129 13.76 4.41 -1.53
CA LEU A 129 13.91 5.45 -2.54
C LEU A 129 14.50 6.72 -1.94
N ILE A 130 14.00 7.16 -0.77
CA ILE A 130 14.49 8.33 -0.04
C ILE A 130 15.96 8.15 0.37
N ALA A 131 16.32 6.98 0.91
CA ALA A 131 17.69 6.68 1.29
C ALA A 131 18.70 6.77 0.12
N LYS A 132 18.22 6.55 -1.11
CA LYS A 132 19.01 6.67 -2.35
C LYS A 132 18.94 8.07 -2.98
N GLY A 133 18.24 9.03 -2.37
CA GLY A 133 18.02 10.36 -2.94
C GLY A 133 17.10 10.34 -4.17
N GLY A 134 16.22 9.34 -4.26
CA GLY A 134 15.38 9.10 -5.43
C GLY A 134 14.07 9.90 -5.47
N LEU A 135 13.64 10.50 -4.36
CA LEU A 135 12.41 11.30 -4.26
C LEU A 135 12.70 12.76 -3.93
N VAL A 136 11.86 13.66 -4.45
CA VAL A 136 11.90 15.10 -4.19
C VAL A 136 11.35 15.40 -2.79
N ASP A 137 12.04 16.28 -2.05
CA ASP A 137 11.56 16.81 -0.77
C ASP A 137 10.42 17.82 -1.02
N LEU A 138 9.24 17.55 -0.47
CA LEU A 138 8.02 18.33 -0.66
C LEU A 138 7.77 19.30 0.51
N THR A 139 8.53 19.19 1.60
CA THR A 139 8.22 19.78 2.92
C THR A 139 7.85 21.27 2.84
N ASP A 140 8.71 22.07 2.20
CA ASP A 140 8.54 23.53 2.10
C ASP A 140 7.61 23.96 0.97
N LYS A 141 7.13 23.02 0.15
CA LYS A 141 6.30 23.27 -1.03
C LYS A 141 4.82 23.06 -0.79
N LEU A 142 4.46 22.28 0.25
CA LEU A 142 3.07 21.86 0.48
C LEU A 142 2.11 23.03 0.74
N ASP A 143 2.55 24.07 1.47
CA ASP A 143 1.67 25.20 1.79
C ASP A 143 1.26 26.00 0.55
N GLU A 144 2.15 26.10 -0.43
CA GLU A 144 1.91 26.88 -1.65
C GLU A 144 1.31 26.01 -2.76
N LEU A 145 1.82 24.80 -2.95
CA LEU A 145 1.54 23.97 -4.12
C LEU A 145 0.54 22.85 -3.86
N ALA A 146 0.36 22.45 -2.60
CA ALA A 146 -0.54 21.37 -2.23
C ALA A 146 -1.33 21.57 -0.91
N PRO A 147 -1.98 22.74 -0.70
CA PRO A 147 -2.61 23.05 0.58
C PRO A 147 -3.79 22.12 0.92
N GLU A 148 -4.60 21.72 -0.07
CA GLU A 148 -5.72 20.79 0.15
C GLU A 148 -5.23 19.40 0.54
N ALA A 149 -4.22 18.88 -0.18
CA ALA A 149 -3.59 17.61 0.18
C ALA A 149 -2.98 17.66 1.58
N LYS A 150 -2.26 18.73 1.91
CA LYS A 150 -1.66 18.94 3.24
C LYS A 150 -2.71 18.92 4.34
N ALA A 151 -3.81 19.67 4.15
CA ALA A 151 -4.89 19.76 5.12
C ALA A 151 -5.54 18.39 5.39
N LEU A 152 -5.91 17.66 4.33
CA LEU A 152 -6.56 16.35 4.44
C LEU A 152 -5.63 15.28 5.04
N LEU A 153 -4.34 15.31 4.71
CA LEU A 153 -3.37 14.32 5.16
C LEU A 153 -2.75 14.64 6.53
N SER A 154 -3.01 15.83 7.08
CA SER A 154 -2.44 16.28 8.35
C SER A 154 -2.80 15.39 9.54
N GLU A 155 -3.90 14.65 9.46
CA GLU A 155 -4.37 13.77 10.52
C GLU A 155 -3.82 12.34 10.32
N GLY A 156 -2.54 12.16 10.65
CA GLY A 156 -1.83 10.88 10.72
C GLY A 156 -0.99 10.53 9.49
N PHE A 157 -1.50 10.79 8.28
CA PHE A 157 -0.86 10.34 7.03
C PHE A 157 0.51 10.99 6.80
N LEU A 158 0.63 12.31 7.00
CA LEU A 158 1.90 13.01 6.86
C LEU A 158 2.90 12.55 7.94
N GLN A 159 2.45 12.36 9.19
CA GLN A 159 3.32 11.89 10.27
C GLN A 159 3.86 10.48 9.98
N ALA A 160 3.03 9.58 9.45
CA ALA A 160 3.42 8.21 9.17
C ALA A 160 4.43 8.06 8.02
N SER A 161 4.37 8.96 7.03
CA SER A 161 5.26 8.96 5.86
C SER A 161 6.50 9.86 6.00
N THR A 162 6.58 10.67 7.08
CA THR A 162 7.71 11.56 7.33
C THR A 162 8.96 10.76 7.67
N ILE A 163 10.08 11.08 6.99
CA ILE A 163 11.40 10.51 7.30
C ILE A 163 12.35 11.65 7.64
N LYS A 164 12.93 11.61 8.85
CA LYS A 164 13.89 12.62 9.36
C LYS A 164 13.35 14.06 9.24
N GLY A 165 12.07 14.25 9.58
CA GLY A 165 11.40 15.56 9.56
C GLY A 165 11.02 16.07 8.17
N LYS A 166 11.17 15.27 7.11
CA LYS A 166 10.87 15.64 5.73
C LYS A 166 9.76 14.79 5.13
N ILE A 167 8.95 15.40 4.28
CA ILE A 167 7.83 14.78 3.57
C ILE A 167 8.23 14.59 2.11
N TYR A 168 8.14 13.37 1.60
CA TYR A 168 8.53 13.00 0.22
C TYR A 168 7.39 12.41 -0.61
N THR A 169 6.26 12.10 0.04
CA THR A 169 5.15 11.37 -0.54
C THR A 169 3.83 11.92 -0.02
N LEU A 170 2.78 11.78 -0.81
CA LEU A 170 1.42 12.15 -0.43
C LEU A 170 0.51 10.92 -0.59
N ALA A 171 -0.11 10.50 0.52
CA ALA A 171 -0.93 9.28 0.58
C ALA A 171 -2.31 9.47 -0.07
N ALA A 172 -2.91 8.40 -0.59
CA ALA A 172 -4.32 8.42 -0.94
C ALA A 172 -5.16 8.68 0.33
N TYR A 173 -6.06 9.66 0.27
CA TYR A 173 -6.95 9.98 1.38
C TYR A 173 -8.16 9.03 1.36
N LYS A 174 -8.07 8.01 2.24
CA LYS A 174 -9.02 6.87 2.34
C LYS A 174 -9.15 6.39 3.80
N GLU A 175 -9.61 5.16 4.01
CA GLU A 175 -9.62 4.55 5.34
C GLU A 175 -8.21 4.56 5.98
N LYS A 176 -8.12 4.96 7.25
CA LYS A 176 -6.86 5.12 8.01
C LYS A 176 -6.40 3.85 8.73
N GLY A 177 -7.26 2.84 8.76
CA GLY A 177 -7.01 1.64 9.54
C GLY A 177 -7.78 0.46 9.01
N ALA A 178 -7.86 -0.56 9.85
CA ALA A 178 -8.71 -1.72 9.60
C ALA A 178 -9.47 -2.06 10.88
N TRP A 179 -10.55 -2.79 10.76
CA TRP A 179 -10.98 -3.69 11.80
C TRP A 179 -10.23 -5.01 11.68
N LEU A 180 -10.13 -5.75 12.77
CA LEU A 180 -9.79 -7.16 12.71
C LEU A 180 -11.04 -7.99 12.94
N GLY A 181 -11.16 -9.11 12.23
CA GLY A 181 -12.33 -9.96 12.32
C GLY A 181 -12.37 -10.99 11.20
N PHE A 182 -13.57 -11.44 10.88
CA PHE A 182 -13.81 -12.42 9.83
C PHE A 182 -14.96 -12.02 8.92
N ILE A 183 -14.90 -12.53 7.70
CA ILE A 183 -16.06 -12.68 6.82
C ILE A 183 -16.64 -14.08 7.00
N ALA A 184 -17.96 -14.20 6.89
CA ALA A 184 -18.71 -15.43 7.04
C ALA A 184 -19.66 -15.62 5.86
N ASN A 185 -19.75 -16.84 5.33
CA ASN A 185 -20.67 -17.19 4.25
C ASN A 185 -22.12 -17.05 4.74
N GLN A 186 -22.85 -16.06 4.20
CA GLN A 186 -24.15 -15.64 4.73
C GLN A 186 -25.18 -16.78 4.70
N ALA A 187 -25.22 -17.56 3.60
CA ALA A 187 -26.16 -18.65 3.45
C ALA A 187 -25.98 -19.75 4.52
N LEU A 188 -24.73 -20.02 4.91
CA LEU A 188 -24.43 -20.96 6.00
C LEU A 188 -24.84 -20.39 7.37
N MET A 189 -24.58 -19.11 7.61
CA MET A 189 -24.96 -18.48 8.89
C MET A 189 -26.48 -18.47 9.06
N GLU A 190 -27.24 -18.14 8.02
CA GLU A 190 -28.70 -18.14 8.03
C GLU A 190 -29.27 -19.56 8.18
N LYS A 191 -28.75 -20.53 7.40
CA LYS A 191 -29.22 -21.94 7.44
C LYS A 191 -29.15 -22.55 8.84
N TYR A 192 -28.12 -22.22 9.60
CA TYR A 192 -27.89 -22.77 10.94
C TYR A 192 -28.19 -21.78 12.08
N ASN A 193 -28.76 -20.62 11.76
CA ASN A 193 -29.08 -19.56 12.73
C ASN A 193 -27.87 -19.17 13.61
N ILE A 194 -26.70 -19.01 12.98
CA ILE A 194 -25.46 -18.60 13.63
C ILE A 194 -25.42 -17.07 13.69
N ASP A 195 -25.51 -16.51 14.89
CA ASP A 195 -25.34 -15.07 15.12
C ASP A 195 -23.85 -14.71 15.18
N ILE A 196 -23.32 -14.18 14.07
CA ILE A 196 -21.92 -13.79 13.99
C ILE A 196 -21.53 -12.66 14.95
N LYS A 197 -22.49 -11.87 15.45
CA LYS A 197 -22.20 -10.77 16.38
C LYS A 197 -21.83 -11.26 17.78
N SER A 198 -22.21 -12.49 18.10
CA SER A 198 -21.84 -13.15 19.36
C SER A 198 -20.40 -13.66 19.36
N ILE A 199 -19.74 -13.74 18.21
CA ILE A 199 -18.41 -14.32 18.04
C ILE A 199 -17.36 -13.22 18.17
N ASN A 200 -16.69 -13.07 19.32
CA ASN A 200 -15.72 -12.00 19.55
C ASN A 200 -14.28 -12.50 19.80
N SER A 201 -14.07 -13.80 19.68
CA SER A 201 -12.79 -14.48 19.88
C SER A 201 -12.71 -15.73 19.00
N LEU A 202 -11.53 -16.37 18.93
CA LEU A 202 -11.41 -17.67 18.26
C LEU A 202 -12.27 -18.71 19.00
N GLU A 203 -12.33 -18.65 20.32
CA GLU A 203 -13.05 -19.58 21.19
C GLU A 203 -14.57 -19.48 21.00
N ASP A 204 -15.11 -18.26 20.86
CA ASP A 204 -16.55 -18.06 20.60
C ASP A 204 -17.01 -18.67 19.26
N MET A 205 -16.08 -18.94 18.32
CA MET A 205 -16.41 -19.60 17.06
C MET A 205 -16.72 -21.09 17.24
N GLU A 206 -16.22 -21.75 18.29
CA GLU A 206 -16.24 -23.22 18.41
C GLU A 206 -17.63 -23.84 18.21
N PRO A 207 -18.72 -23.28 18.79
CA PRO A 207 -20.06 -23.82 18.57
C PRO A 207 -20.49 -23.80 17.10
N ALA A 208 -20.20 -22.71 16.37
CA ALA A 208 -20.51 -22.59 14.95
C ALA A 208 -19.68 -23.57 14.11
N LEU A 209 -18.37 -23.69 14.41
CA LEU A 209 -17.48 -24.61 13.70
C LEU A 209 -17.92 -26.07 13.87
N ARG A 210 -18.35 -26.45 15.07
CA ARG A 210 -18.87 -27.79 15.35
C ARG A 210 -20.12 -28.10 14.52
N ILE A 211 -21.11 -27.19 14.53
CA ILE A 211 -22.35 -27.34 13.73
C ILE A 211 -22.02 -27.53 12.26
N LEU A 212 -21.16 -26.67 11.70
CA LEU A 212 -20.77 -26.73 10.29
C LEU A 212 -19.99 -28.00 9.99
N LYS A 213 -19.09 -28.45 10.87
CA LYS A 213 -18.33 -29.68 10.67
C LYS A 213 -19.22 -30.92 10.65
N GLU A 214 -20.23 -30.97 11.51
CA GLU A 214 -21.17 -32.08 11.61
C GLU A 214 -22.15 -32.12 10.41
N ASN A 215 -22.57 -30.97 9.90
CA ASN A 215 -23.67 -30.88 8.93
C ASN A 215 -23.26 -30.50 7.50
N GLU A 216 -22.06 -29.97 7.28
CA GLU A 216 -21.55 -29.50 5.98
C GLU A 216 -20.17 -30.13 5.65
N PRO A 217 -20.10 -31.45 5.38
CA PRO A 217 -18.83 -32.17 5.28
C PRO A 217 -17.94 -31.75 4.09
N THR A 218 -18.49 -31.02 3.12
CA THR A 218 -17.75 -30.49 1.95
C THR A 218 -17.28 -29.05 2.15
N ILE A 219 -17.75 -28.38 3.20
CA ILE A 219 -17.35 -27.02 3.55
C ILE A 219 -16.14 -27.07 4.48
N THR A 220 -15.19 -26.18 4.24
CA THR A 220 -14.10 -25.91 5.17
C THR A 220 -14.59 -24.92 6.24
N PRO A 221 -14.67 -25.30 7.54
CA PRO A 221 -15.16 -24.37 8.55
C PRO A 221 -14.32 -23.09 8.65
N ILE A 222 -12.99 -23.20 8.74
CA ILE A 222 -12.06 -22.05 8.72
C ILE A 222 -11.11 -22.17 7.53
N LEU A 223 -11.15 -21.18 6.64
CA LEU A 223 -10.16 -21.02 5.59
C LEU A 223 -8.85 -20.47 6.18
N ALA A 224 -7.81 -21.28 6.18
CA ALA A 224 -6.50 -20.95 6.73
C ALA A 224 -5.37 -21.45 5.81
N SER A 225 -4.29 -20.68 5.71
CA SER A 225 -3.05 -21.07 5.03
C SER A 225 -1.83 -20.76 5.88
N GLY A 226 -0.72 -21.45 5.61
CA GLY A 226 0.55 -21.25 6.29
C GLY A 226 1.06 -19.81 6.17
N GLY A 227 1.49 -19.22 7.29
CA GLY A 227 1.88 -17.80 7.34
C GLY A 227 0.69 -16.83 7.26
N GLY A 228 -0.53 -17.33 7.43
CA GLY A 228 -1.74 -16.52 7.53
C GLY A 228 -1.80 -15.70 8.83
N ARG A 229 -2.71 -14.72 8.88
CA ARG A 229 -2.77 -13.77 9.99
C ARG A 229 -3.62 -14.20 11.18
N ILE A 230 -4.23 -15.39 11.14
CA ILE A 230 -5.22 -15.86 12.14
C ILE A 230 -4.75 -15.72 13.60
N PRO A 231 -3.49 -16.06 13.96
CA PRO A 231 -3.02 -15.88 15.33
C PRO A 231 -3.00 -14.42 15.84
N TYR A 232 -3.17 -13.45 14.94
CA TYR A 232 -3.10 -12.01 15.21
C TYR A 232 -4.45 -11.31 15.09
N VAL A 233 -5.52 -12.01 14.71
CA VAL A 233 -6.78 -11.39 14.29
C VAL A 233 -7.61 -10.84 15.43
N VAL A 234 -7.25 -11.11 16.68
CA VAL A 234 -7.84 -10.42 17.84
C VAL A 234 -6.86 -9.42 18.48
N ASN A 235 -5.60 -9.38 18.02
CA ASN A 235 -4.50 -8.66 18.68
C ASN A 235 -3.65 -7.88 17.66
N ARG A 236 -4.15 -6.74 17.21
CA ARG A 236 -3.46 -5.94 16.18
C ARG A 236 -2.09 -5.41 16.59
N HIS A 237 -1.83 -5.18 17.87
CA HIS A 237 -0.53 -4.71 18.33
C HIS A 237 0.59 -5.73 18.05
N LEU A 238 0.23 -7.00 17.83
CA LEU A 238 1.15 -8.04 17.36
C LEU A 238 1.54 -7.89 15.88
N TRP A 239 1.00 -6.91 15.16
CA TRP A 239 1.37 -6.65 13.78
C TRP A 239 2.64 -5.84 13.75
N ASN A 240 3.63 -6.37 13.03
CA ASN A 240 4.98 -5.87 13.11
C ASN A 240 5.26 -4.74 12.09
N VAL A 241 6.18 -3.87 12.47
CA VAL A 241 6.94 -3.01 11.54
C VAL A 241 8.35 -3.57 11.31
N SER A 242 8.64 -4.74 11.89
CA SER A 242 9.92 -5.43 11.77
C SER A 242 10.02 -6.16 10.41
N PRO A 243 11.22 -6.26 9.82
CA PRO A 243 11.47 -7.06 8.61
C PRO A 243 11.29 -8.57 8.84
N VAL A 244 11.10 -9.01 10.10
CA VAL A 244 10.84 -10.40 10.50
C VAL A 244 9.56 -10.47 11.33
N GLN A 245 8.72 -11.47 11.07
CA GLN A 245 7.39 -11.64 11.67
C GLN A 245 7.42 -12.07 13.15
N SER A 246 8.57 -12.48 13.66
CA SER A 246 8.75 -13.00 15.02
C SER A 246 8.98 -11.92 16.08
N ILE A 247 9.10 -10.64 15.67
CA ILE A 247 9.27 -9.50 16.57
C ILE A 247 8.03 -8.62 16.51
N VAL A 248 7.45 -8.32 17.67
CA VAL A 248 6.23 -7.52 17.82
C VAL A 248 6.40 -6.46 18.90
N LEU A 249 5.59 -5.41 18.86
CA LEU A 249 5.55 -4.43 19.94
C LEU A 249 4.63 -4.96 21.04
N LYS A 250 5.06 -4.87 22.31
CA LYS A 250 4.18 -5.17 23.44
C LYS A 250 2.93 -4.30 23.40
N LYS A 251 1.82 -4.82 23.91
CA LYS A 251 0.51 -4.14 23.93
C LYS A 251 0.57 -2.74 24.56
N ASP A 252 1.40 -2.56 25.57
CA ASP A 252 1.60 -1.28 26.28
C ASP A 252 2.54 -0.30 25.55
N GLY A 253 3.14 -0.69 24.43
CA GLY A 253 4.09 0.12 23.68
C GLY A 253 5.44 0.34 24.37
N SER A 254 5.75 -0.42 25.42
CA SER A 254 6.99 -0.26 26.19
C SER A 254 8.22 -0.59 25.36
N GLU A 255 8.24 -1.77 24.73
CA GLU A 255 9.35 -2.32 23.96
C GLU A 255 8.89 -3.37 22.94
N TYR A 256 9.79 -3.72 22.03
CA TYR A 256 9.66 -4.87 21.13
C TYR A 256 10.13 -6.15 21.80
N THR A 257 9.43 -7.25 21.52
CA THR A 257 9.67 -8.58 22.09
C THR A 257 9.45 -9.67 21.05
N LEU A 258 9.72 -10.93 21.39
CA LEU A 258 9.34 -12.06 20.55
C LEU A 258 7.83 -12.26 20.61
N VAL A 259 7.21 -12.49 19.46
CA VAL A 259 5.79 -12.87 19.37
C VAL A 259 5.49 -14.14 20.15
N ALA A 260 6.46 -15.05 20.21
CA ALA A 260 6.36 -16.32 20.94
C ALA A 260 6.37 -16.14 22.47
N ASP A 261 6.65 -14.93 22.96
CA ASP A 261 6.58 -14.59 24.39
C ASP A 261 5.23 -13.93 24.75
N GLU A 262 4.41 -13.58 23.76
CA GLU A 262 3.11 -12.92 23.99
C GLU A 262 2.04 -13.96 24.34
N PRO A 263 1.41 -13.89 25.53
CA PRO A 263 0.43 -14.89 25.97
C PRO A 263 -0.76 -15.04 25.01
N GLU A 264 -1.21 -13.93 24.42
CA GLU A 264 -2.36 -13.94 23.50
C GLU A 264 -2.04 -14.67 22.17
N TYR A 265 -0.78 -14.62 21.71
CA TYR A 265 -0.31 -15.39 20.55
C TYR A 265 -0.25 -16.89 20.90
N VAL A 266 0.35 -17.24 22.04
CA VAL A 266 0.45 -18.64 22.48
C VAL A 266 -0.93 -19.27 22.65
N ALA A 267 -1.88 -18.55 23.26
CA ALA A 267 -3.27 -18.99 23.39
C ALA A 267 -3.93 -19.23 22.02
N SER A 268 -3.71 -18.33 21.06
CA SER A 268 -4.23 -18.48 19.70
C SER A 268 -3.66 -19.73 19.01
N LEU A 269 -2.37 -20.02 19.16
CA LEU A 269 -1.76 -21.24 18.63
C LEU A 269 -2.35 -22.51 19.27
N GLN A 270 -2.61 -22.49 20.58
CA GLN A 270 -3.26 -23.61 21.28
C GLN A 270 -4.68 -23.84 20.76
N THR A 271 -5.47 -22.78 20.58
CA THR A 271 -6.83 -22.88 20.03
C THR A 271 -6.82 -23.40 18.59
N LEU A 272 -5.91 -22.90 17.75
CA LEU A 272 -5.75 -23.39 16.38
C LEU A 272 -5.31 -24.85 16.33
N HIS A 273 -4.46 -25.30 17.25
CA HIS A 273 -4.09 -26.71 17.35
C HIS A 273 -5.30 -27.58 17.69
N ARG A 274 -6.13 -27.18 18.66
CA ARG A 274 -7.39 -27.89 18.97
C ARG A 274 -8.31 -27.93 17.75
N TYR A 275 -8.45 -26.82 17.03
CA TYR A 275 -9.29 -26.74 15.83
C TYR A 275 -8.78 -27.58 14.67
N PHE A 276 -7.46 -27.69 14.52
CA PHE A 276 -6.84 -28.60 13.56
C PHE A 276 -7.14 -30.05 13.92
N GLN A 277 -7.00 -30.44 15.19
CA GLN A 277 -7.34 -31.79 15.68
C GLN A 277 -8.83 -32.12 15.51
N ALA A 278 -9.72 -31.15 15.71
CA ALA A 278 -11.16 -31.26 15.47
C ALA A 278 -11.54 -31.27 13.97
N GLY A 279 -10.59 -30.99 13.07
CA GLY A 279 -10.81 -30.97 11.63
C GLY A 279 -11.62 -29.77 11.13
N TYR A 280 -11.58 -28.65 11.87
CA TYR A 280 -12.15 -27.36 11.46
C TYR A 280 -11.25 -26.63 10.46
N LEU A 281 -9.96 -26.94 10.47
CA LEU A 281 -8.99 -26.54 9.45
C LEU A 281 -8.67 -27.73 8.54
N ARG A 282 -8.21 -27.45 7.32
CA ARG A 282 -7.80 -28.50 6.37
C ARG A 282 -6.48 -29.11 6.80
N LYS A 283 -6.29 -30.40 6.51
CA LYS A 283 -5.03 -31.10 6.82
C LYS A 283 -3.81 -30.53 6.08
N ASP A 284 -4.03 -29.92 4.91
CA ASP A 284 -3.02 -29.29 4.09
C ASP A 284 -2.85 -27.78 4.37
N SER A 285 -3.50 -27.22 5.40
CA SER A 285 -3.49 -25.78 5.68
C SER A 285 -2.09 -25.17 5.76
N ALA A 286 -1.10 -25.87 6.32
CA ALA A 286 0.27 -25.36 6.44
C ALA A 286 0.98 -25.11 5.09
N VAL A 287 0.55 -25.77 4.01
CA VAL A 287 1.23 -25.71 2.69
C VAL A 287 0.31 -25.26 1.55
N MET A 288 -0.99 -25.19 1.79
CA MET A 288 -1.95 -24.78 0.77
C MET A 288 -1.81 -23.31 0.41
N LYS A 289 -2.13 -22.98 -0.85
CA LYS A 289 -2.32 -21.61 -1.32
C LYS A 289 -3.81 -21.37 -1.51
N ILE A 290 -4.33 -20.34 -0.87
CA ILE A 290 -5.74 -19.95 -1.02
C ILE A 290 -5.96 -19.41 -2.44
N THR A 291 -7.01 -19.90 -3.08
CA THR A 291 -7.50 -19.48 -4.39
C THR A 291 -8.88 -18.85 -4.26
N LYS A 292 -9.35 -18.18 -5.32
CA LYS A 292 -10.72 -17.61 -5.34
C LYS A 292 -11.80 -18.68 -5.11
N ASP A 293 -11.55 -19.91 -5.57
CA ASP A 293 -12.48 -21.04 -5.46
C ASP A 293 -12.59 -21.62 -4.04
N ASP A 294 -11.66 -21.29 -3.14
CA ASP A 294 -11.69 -21.76 -1.75
C ASP A 294 -12.69 -20.95 -0.90
N TYR A 295 -12.92 -19.67 -1.23
CA TYR A 295 -13.81 -18.80 -0.45
C TYR A 295 -15.27 -19.29 -0.46
N PRO A 296 -15.91 -19.59 -1.61
CA PRO A 296 -17.27 -20.11 -1.63
C PRO A 296 -17.43 -21.47 -0.94
N LYS A 297 -16.33 -22.22 -0.77
CA LYS A 297 -16.29 -23.53 -0.12
C LYS A 297 -15.91 -23.46 1.36
N SER A 298 -15.89 -22.26 1.93
CA SER A 298 -15.50 -22.02 3.31
C SER A 298 -16.59 -21.27 4.06
N ALA A 299 -16.72 -21.54 5.36
CA ALA A 299 -17.69 -20.85 6.19
C ALA A 299 -17.13 -19.54 6.74
N PHE A 300 -15.91 -19.55 7.28
CA PHE A 300 -15.24 -18.37 7.84
C PHE A 300 -13.89 -18.13 7.17
N ALA A 301 -13.57 -16.86 6.90
CA ALA A 301 -12.25 -16.43 6.49
C ALA A 301 -11.86 -15.15 7.26
N PHE A 302 -10.69 -15.17 7.90
CA PHE A 302 -10.19 -14.02 8.63
C PHE A 302 -9.55 -12.99 7.70
N ALA A 303 -9.82 -11.71 7.96
CA ALA A 303 -9.33 -10.64 7.10
C ALA A 303 -9.15 -9.33 7.87
N GLN A 304 -8.45 -8.37 7.24
CA GLN A 304 -8.64 -6.97 7.56
C GLN A 304 -10.00 -6.55 7.04
N LEU A 305 -10.79 -5.93 7.90
CA LEU A 305 -12.13 -5.48 7.56
C LEU A 305 -12.15 -3.95 7.51
N LYS A 306 -13.11 -3.43 6.78
CA LYS A 306 -13.44 -2.00 6.71
C LYS A 306 -14.94 -1.90 6.40
N PRO A 307 -15.55 -0.71 6.50
CA PRO A 307 -16.95 -0.57 6.12
C PRO A 307 -17.17 -1.13 4.71
N TYR A 308 -18.26 -1.86 4.50
CA TYR A 308 -18.67 -2.45 3.23
C TYR A 308 -17.79 -3.60 2.68
N VAL A 309 -16.87 -4.16 3.46
CA VAL A 309 -16.00 -5.25 2.99
C VAL A 309 -16.77 -6.50 2.55
N ASP A 310 -17.90 -6.80 3.16
CA ASP A 310 -18.81 -7.91 2.82
C ASP A 310 -19.25 -7.86 1.36
N VAL A 311 -19.70 -6.71 0.88
CA VAL A 311 -20.19 -6.62 -0.50
C VAL A 311 -19.03 -6.64 -1.49
N GLN A 312 -17.89 -6.03 -1.14
CA GLN A 312 -16.67 -6.16 -1.93
C GLN A 312 -16.29 -7.63 -2.13
N VAL A 313 -16.22 -8.41 -1.05
CA VAL A 313 -15.85 -9.83 -1.13
C VAL A 313 -16.95 -10.67 -1.77
N SER A 314 -18.22 -10.32 -1.57
CA SER A 314 -19.36 -11.01 -2.19
C SER A 314 -19.32 -10.89 -3.70
N ASN A 315 -19.07 -9.68 -4.21
CA ASN A 315 -18.89 -9.43 -5.64
C ASN A 315 -17.64 -10.14 -6.18
N GLN A 316 -16.55 -10.15 -5.40
CA GLN A 316 -15.30 -10.78 -5.80
C GLN A 316 -15.38 -12.31 -5.92
N TYR A 317 -16.15 -12.97 -5.04
CA TYR A 317 -16.20 -14.43 -4.94
C TYR A 317 -17.53 -15.04 -5.41
N GLY A 318 -18.51 -14.22 -5.78
CA GLY A 318 -19.76 -14.66 -6.40
C GLY A 318 -20.74 -15.35 -5.44
N VAL A 319 -20.54 -15.22 -4.13
CA VAL A 319 -21.49 -15.70 -3.10
C VAL A 319 -21.63 -14.64 -2.00
N PRO A 320 -22.82 -14.49 -1.37
CA PRO A 320 -23.00 -13.52 -0.30
C PRO A 320 -22.18 -13.86 0.95
N PHE A 321 -21.42 -12.87 1.42
CA PHE A 321 -20.73 -12.86 2.71
C PHE A 321 -21.31 -11.75 3.59
N ILE A 322 -21.18 -11.95 4.90
CA ILE A 322 -21.36 -10.95 5.94
C ILE A 322 -20.06 -10.88 6.76
N TYR A 323 -19.86 -9.83 7.56
CA TYR A 323 -18.65 -9.73 8.39
C TYR A 323 -18.99 -9.39 9.85
N HIS A 324 -18.08 -9.75 10.74
CA HIS A 324 -18.07 -9.27 12.12
C HIS A 324 -16.64 -8.89 12.51
N HIS A 325 -16.51 -7.83 13.28
CA HIS A 325 -15.22 -7.31 13.73
C HIS A 325 -15.11 -7.28 15.24
N PHE A 326 -13.86 -7.30 15.71
CA PHE A 326 -13.50 -7.22 17.10
C PHE A 326 -13.04 -5.80 17.43
N GLY A 327 -13.68 -5.20 18.42
CA GLY A 327 -13.28 -3.90 18.94
C GLY A 327 -13.29 -2.78 17.89
N LYS A 328 -12.53 -1.73 18.21
CA LYS A 328 -12.39 -0.54 17.38
C LYS A 328 -11.45 -0.76 16.21
N PRO A 329 -11.53 0.07 15.15
CA PRO A 329 -10.50 0.10 14.14
C PRO A 329 -9.15 0.47 14.76
N ILE A 330 -8.08 -0.05 14.18
CA ILE A 330 -6.72 0.30 14.60
C ILE A 330 -5.96 0.83 13.37
N THR A 331 -5.13 1.84 13.59
CA THR A 331 -4.28 2.46 12.58
C THR A 331 -2.84 2.09 12.83
N THR A 332 -2.20 1.41 11.88
CA THR A 332 -0.75 1.15 11.87
C THR A 332 -0.05 2.08 10.89
N THR A 333 1.28 2.20 11.00
CA THR A 333 2.08 2.93 10.00
C THR A 333 1.79 2.40 8.59
N ASN A 334 1.69 1.08 8.44
CA ASN A 334 1.45 0.40 7.17
C ASN A 334 0.10 0.76 6.53
N ASP A 335 -0.93 1.04 7.34
CA ASP A 335 -2.25 1.43 6.82
C ASP A 335 -2.19 2.83 6.19
N LEU A 336 -1.40 3.73 6.77
CA LEU A 336 -1.27 5.11 6.31
C LEU A 336 -0.27 5.28 5.16
N VAL A 337 0.75 4.41 5.06
CA VAL A 337 1.78 4.45 4.00
C VAL A 337 1.61 3.36 2.94
N GLY A 338 0.51 2.61 2.98
CA GLY A 338 0.25 1.49 2.08
C GLY A 338 -0.10 1.91 0.64
N SER A 339 -0.43 3.18 0.43
CA SER A 339 -0.82 3.72 -0.90
C SER A 339 -0.49 5.19 -0.98
N MET A 340 0.63 5.52 -1.64
CA MET A 340 1.11 6.89 -1.76
C MET A 340 1.61 7.17 -3.17
N MET A 341 1.68 8.46 -3.49
CA MET A 341 2.39 8.95 -4.68
C MET A 341 3.65 9.69 -4.25
N GLY A 342 4.75 9.43 -4.94
CA GLY A 342 6.02 10.12 -4.80
C GLY A 342 6.44 10.76 -6.11
N ILE A 343 7.18 11.87 -6.02
CA ILE A 343 7.76 12.58 -7.17
C ILE A 343 9.24 12.21 -7.25
N PRO A 344 9.67 11.42 -8.24
CA PRO A 344 11.08 11.06 -8.37
C PRO A 344 11.94 12.26 -8.77
N THR A 345 13.22 12.23 -8.39
CA THR A 345 14.19 13.26 -8.78
C THR A 345 14.50 13.29 -10.28
N THR A 346 13.99 12.33 -11.06
CA THR A 346 13.98 12.33 -12.52
C THR A 346 13.01 13.34 -13.13
N SER A 347 11.99 13.78 -12.37
CA SER A 347 11.01 14.80 -12.80
C SER A 347 11.72 16.09 -13.19
N LYS A 348 11.24 16.75 -14.25
CA LYS A 348 11.80 18.02 -14.73
C LYS A 348 11.01 19.24 -14.28
N ASP A 349 9.84 19.04 -13.69
CA ASP A 349 9.01 20.10 -13.11
C ASP A 349 8.22 19.57 -11.90
N PRO A 350 8.90 19.27 -10.77
CA PRO A 350 8.26 18.66 -9.60
C PRO A 350 7.20 19.56 -8.96
N ASP A 351 7.32 20.87 -9.10
CA ASP A 351 6.38 21.85 -8.52
C ASP A 351 5.03 21.75 -9.23
N ARG A 352 5.05 21.67 -10.56
CA ARG A 352 3.83 21.48 -11.34
C ARG A 352 3.20 20.10 -11.18
N VAL A 353 4.02 19.07 -11.01
CA VAL A 353 3.53 17.72 -10.68
C VAL A 353 2.82 17.72 -9.32
N LEU A 354 3.36 18.46 -8.34
CA LEU A 354 2.73 18.62 -7.04
C LEU A 354 1.41 19.39 -7.14
N MET A 355 1.33 20.45 -7.94
CA MET A 355 0.07 21.17 -8.22
C MET A 355 -0.98 20.23 -8.85
N PHE A 356 -0.60 19.44 -9.85
CA PHE A 356 -1.49 18.44 -10.46
C PHE A 356 -1.99 17.44 -9.41
N TYR A 357 -1.08 16.89 -8.60
CA TYR A 357 -1.48 15.89 -7.62
C TYR A 357 -2.39 16.49 -6.53
N ASN A 358 -2.19 17.75 -6.16
CA ASN A 358 -3.10 18.45 -5.27
C ASN A 358 -4.53 18.59 -5.83
N MET A 359 -4.69 18.79 -7.14
CA MET A 359 -6.01 18.80 -7.80
C MET A 359 -6.78 17.49 -7.56
N MET A 360 -6.09 16.34 -7.51
CA MET A 360 -6.69 15.03 -7.22
C MET A 360 -7.30 14.92 -5.82
N TYR A 361 -7.07 15.88 -4.91
CA TYR A 361 -7.65 15.88 -3.56
C TYR A 361 -8.95 16.68 -3.44
N HIS A 362 -9.26 17.56 -4.40
CA HIS A 362 -10.38 18.48 -4.30
C HIS A 362 -11.21 18.62 -5.58
N ASP A 363 -10.73 18.15 -6.73
CA ASP A 363 -11.47 18.17 -7.99
C ASP A 363 -12.19 16.84 -8.24
N GLU A 364 -13.50 16.84 -8.03
CA GLU A 364 -14.37 15.68 -8.17
C GLU A 364 -14.47 15.18 -9.62
N GLU A 365 -14.49 16.08 -10.61
CA GLU A 365 -14.55 15.71 -12.02
C GLU A 365 -13.25 15.00 -12.44
N LEU A 366 -12.11 15.60 -12.08
CA LEU A 366 -10.80 15.07 -12.40
C LEU A 366 -10.58 13.67 -11.82
N ILE A 367 -10.85 13.47 -10.52
CA ILE A 367 -10.61 12.17 -9.89
C ILE A 367 -11.55 11.09 -10.44
N ASN A 368 -12.79 11.45 -10.79
CA ASN A 368 -13.71 10.50 -11.42
C ASN A 368 -13.35 10.21 -12.89
N LEU A 369 -12.82 11.17 -13.66
CA LEU A 369 -12.26 10.88 -14.98
C LEU A 369 -11.12 9.87 -14.87
N VAL A 370 -10.16 10.10 -13.97
CA VAL A 370 -9.02 9.20 -13.75
C VAL A 370 -9.50 7.81 -13.28
N GLY A 371 -10.45 7.74 -12.35
CA GLY A 371 -10.87 6.48 -11.73
C GLY A 371 -11.97 5.71 -12.46
N ARG A 372 -12.87 6.40 -13.17
CA ARG A 372 -14.11 5.86 -13.75
C ARG A 372 -14.18 6.04 -15.26
N GLY A 373 -13.43 6.97 -15.84
CA GLY A 373 -13.44 7.24 -17.27
C GLY A 373 -14.51 8.24 -17.68
N ILE A 374 -15.15 8.04 -18.84
CA ILE A 374 -16.03 9.02 -19.49
C ILE A 374 -17.49 8.58 -19.30
N GLU A 375 -18.32 9.48 -18.79
CA GLU A 375 -19.77 9.27 -18.68
C GLU A 375 -20.41 8.97 -20.05
N GLY A 376 -21.35 8.02 -20.09
CA GLY A 376 -22.02 7.60 -21.33
C GLY A 376 -21.22 6.58 -22.14
N LYS A 377 -19.94 6.35 -21.81
CA LYS A 377 -19.08 5.34 -22.46
C LYS A 377 -18.58 4.29 -21.47
N HIS A 378 -17.85 4.72 -20.45
CA HIS A 378 -17.21 3.82 -19.48
C HIS A 378 -18.12 3.51 -18.29
N TYR A 379 -19.01 4.44 -17.95
CA TYR A 379 -20.06 4.29 -16.94
C TYR A 379 -21.30 5.12 -17.30
N MET A 380 -22.42 4.86 -16.64
CA MET A 380 -23.64 5.67 -16.72
C MET A 380 -23.92 6.31 -15.37
N LYS A 381 -24.22 7.61 -15.30
CA LYS A 381 -24.75 8.17 -14.05
C LYS A 381 -26.18 7.69 -13.82
N LYS A 382 -26.45 7.34 -12.57
CA LYS A 382 -27.79 7.09 -12.06
C LYS A 382 -28.34 8.34 -11.37
N ASP A 383 -27.48 9.01 -10.63
CA ASP A 383 -27.69 10.25 -9.93
C ASP A 383 -26.34 10.97 -9.73
N ASP A 384 -26.33 12.04 -8.92
CA ASP A 384 -25.13 12.85 -8.69
C ASP A 384 -23.98 12.08 -8.02
N LYS A 385 -24.28 11.00 -7.28
CA LYS A 385 -23.28 10.25 -6.51
C LYS A 385 -23.01 8.86 -7.06
N ARG A 386 -23.97 8.26 -7.75
CA ARG A 386 -23.92 6.84 -8.15
C ARG A 386 -23.82 6.65 -9.64
N ILE A 387 -23.01 5.66 -10.01
CA ILE A 387 -22.86 5.17 -11.36
C ILE A 387 -23.33 3.73 -11.50
N GLU A 388 -23.67 3.36 -12.74
CA GLU A 388 -23.91 2.00 -13.17
C GLU A 388 -22.90 1.60 -14.25
N PHE A 389 -22.57 0.31 -14.30
CA PHE A 389 -21.77 -0.23 -15.39
C PHE A 389 -22.59 -0.27 -16.68
N PRO A 390 -22.01 0.06 -17.85
CA PRO A 390 -22.76 0.04 -19.09
C PRO A 390 -23.29 -1.37 -19.40
N PRO A 391 -24.50 -1.52 -19.95
CA PRO A 391 -25.06 -2.83 -20.28
C PRO A 391 -24.14 -3.65 -21.18
N GLY A 392 -24.04 -4.96 -20.93
CA GLY A 392 -23.22 -5.87 -21.75
C GLY A 392 -21.71 -5.79 -21.52
N THR A 393 -21.24 -5.00 -20.55
CA THR A 393 -19.80 -4.82 -20.29
C THR A 393 -19.21 -5.75 -19.23
N ASP A 394 -19.92 -6.78 -18.79
CA ASP A 394 -19.43 -7.73 -17.78
C ASP A 394 -18.97 -7.01 -16.49
N ASN A 395 -19.92 -6.32 -15.84
CA ASN A 395 -19.68 -5.47 -14.67
C ASN A 395 -18.56 -4.42 -14.90
N GLY A 396 -18.56 -3.81 -16.09
CA GLY A 396 -17.59 -2.79 -16.47
C GLY A 396 -16.24 -3.32 -16.93
N ALA A 397 -15.95 -4.62 -16.82
CA ALA A 397 -14.65 -5.17 -17.25
C ALA A 397 -14.37 -4.98 -18.76
N LYS A 398 -15.44 -4.88 -19.57
CA LYS A 398 -15.39 -4.67 -21.03
C LYS A 398 -15.86 -3.28 -21.44
N SER A 399 -15.89 -2.31 -20.51
CA SER A 399 -16.31 -0.94 -20.82
C SER A 399 -15.27 -0.15 -21.63
N GLY A 400 -14.04 -0.65 -21.72
CA GLY A 400 -12.90 0.04 -22.33
C GLY A 400 -12.05 0.81 -21.31
N TYR A 401 -12.61 1.14 -20.14
CA TYR A 401 -11.88 1.77 -19.04
C TYR A 401 -12.53 1.47 -17.69
N ASN A 402 -11.88 0.63 -16.88
CA ASN A 402 -12.25 0.34 -15.49
C ASN A 402 -10.98 -0.11 -14.73
N PRO A 403 -10.07 0.82 -14.39
CA PRO A 403 -8.75 0.45 -13.87
C PRO A 403 -8.81 -0.14 -12.46
N GLY A 404 -9.85 0.17 -11.68
CA GLY A 404 -9.99 -0.32 -10.30
C GLY A 404 -8.93 0.22 -9.33
N THR A 405 -8.37 1.39 -9.62
CA THR A 405 -7.19 1.97 -8.92
C THR A 405 -7.52 3.17 -8.03
N THR A 406 -8.80 3.48 -7.77
CA THR A 406 -9.19 4.66 -6.97
C THR A 406 -8.68 4.65 -5.52
N TRP A 407 -8.21 3.50 -5.02
CA TRP A 407 -7.56 3.35 -3.72
C TRP A 407 -6.10 3.87 -3.69
N ALA A 408 -5.49 4.10 -4.86
CA ALA A 408 -4.06 4.32 -5.00
C ALA A 408 -3.64 5.81 -4.95
N TYR A 409 -4.56 6.75 -5.16
CA TYR A 409 -4.25 8.17 -5.32
C TYR A 409 -5.37 9.11 -4.86
N GLY A 410 -5.00 10.36 -4.59
CA GLY A 410 -5.95 11.47 -4.41
C GLY A 410 -6.92 11.26 -3.26
N ASN A 411 -8.11 11.84 -3.36
CA ASN A 411 -9.15 11.77 -2.34
C ASN A 411 -10.29 10.81 -2.72
N GLN A 412 -10.26 9.59 -2.17
CA GLN A 412 -11.25 8.56 -2.51
C GLN A 412 -12.69 8.96 -2.17
N TYR A 413 -12.90 9.84 -1.21
CA TYR A 413 -14.22 10.32 -0.77
C TYR A 413 -14.95 11.14 -1.84
N LEU A 414 -14.26 11.58 -2.90
CA LEU A 414 -14.84 12.27 -4.04
C LEU A 414 -15.26 11.32 -5.17
N THR A 415 -14.99 10.01 -5.05
CA THR A 415 -15.28 9.09 -6.14
C THR A 415 -16.74 8.66 -6.14
N TYR A 416 -17.30 8.45 -7.33
CA TYR A 416 -18.65 7.94 -7.50
C TYR A 416 -18.81 6.54 -6.90
N LEU A 417 -20.00 6.31 -6.36
CA LEU A 417 -20.45 5.03 -5.83
C LEU A 417 -20.72 4.06 -6.99
N VAL A 418 -20.16 2.86 -6.91
CA VAL A 418 -20.43 1.77 -7.87
C VAL A 418 -21.64 0.94 -7.42
N PRO A 419 -22.22 0.11 -8.31
CA PRO A 419 -23.35 -0.75 -7.93
C PRO A 419 -23.02 -1.63 -6.71
N GLY A 420 -23.95 -1.63 -5.75
CA GLY A 420 -23.84 -2.39 -4.50
C GLY A 420 -23.37 -1.55 -3.31
N GLU A 421 -22.59 -0.49 -3.50
CA GLU A 421 -22.09 0.36 -2.39
C GLU A 421 -23.24 1.02 -1.64
N PRO A 422 -23.19 1.21 -0.31
CA PRO A 422 -24.21 1.94 0.41
C PRO A 422 -24.04 3.45 0.19
N ASP A 423 -25.15 4.21 0.23
CA ASP A 423 -25.16 5.65 -0.05
C ASP A 423 -24.36 6.47 0.98
N ASP A 424 -24.16 5.92 2.18
CA ASP A 424 -23.44 6.52 3.30
C ASP A 424 -22.03 5.94 3.49
N ILE A 425 -21.46 5.21 2.51
CA ILE A 425 -20.12 4.59 2.65
C ILE A 425 -19.04 5.59 3.08
N TRP A 426 -19.08 6.83 2.57
CA TRP A 426 -18.11 7.86 2.87
C TRP A 426 -18.28 8.41 4.30
N GLU A 427 -19.52 8.53 4.77
CA GLU A 427 -19.86 8.84 6.15
C GLU A 427 -19.42 7.71 7.08
N GLN A 428 -19.66 6.44 6.72
CA GLN A 428 -19.16 5.28 7.47
C GLN A 428 -17.63 5.28 7.55
N PHE A 429 -16.93 5.62 6.47
CA PHE A 429 -15.46 5.77 6.47
C PHE A 429 -14.99 6.91 7.38
N LYS A 430 -15.72 8.04 7.43
CA LYS A 430 -15.41 9.14 8.35
C LYS A 430 -15.58 8.71 9.81
N VAL A 431 -16.68 8.02 10.14
CA VAL A 431 -16.93 7.46 11.48
C VAL A 431 -15.84 6.46 11.83
N PHE A 432 -15.58 5.49 10.94
CA PHE A 432 -14.52 4.50 11.08
C PHE A 432 -13.15 5.14 11.34
N ASN A 433 -12.78 6.16 10.57
CA ASN A 433 -11.52 6.87 10.77
C ASN A 433 -11.47 7.59 12.12
N SER A 434 -12.58 8.20 12.56
CA SER A 434 -12.66 8.91 13.84
C SER A 434 -12.60 7.99 15.06
N GLU A 435 -13.06 6.74 14.92
CA GLU A 435 -12.99 5.72 15.97
C GLU A 435 -11.66 4.98 16.00
N SER A 436 -10.83 5.15 14.97
CA SER A 436 -9.61 4.38 14.78
C SER A 436 -8.52 4.77 15.78
N GLU A 437 -8.01 3.78 16.51
CA GLU A 437 -6.95 3.97 17.49
C GLU A 437 -5.57 3.73 16.84
N ALA A 438 -4.69 4.71 16.91
CA ALA A 438 -3.33 4.57 16.41
C ALA A 438 -2.49 3.65 17.32
N VAL A 439 -1.67 2.79 16.71
CA VAL A 439 -0.67 2.01 17.46
C VAL A 439 0.37 2.93 18.12
N PRO A 440 0.95 2.55 19.28
CA PRO A 440 1.92 3.39 19.97
C PRO A 440 3.16 3.74 19.13
N ASN A 441 3.57 2.84 18.24
CA ASN A 441 4.68 3.01 17.30
C ASN A 441 4.27 3.62 15.94
N LEU A 442 3.14 4.33 15.85
CA LEU A 442 2.72 4.97 14.60
C LEU A 442 3.80 5.96 14.11
N GLY A 443 4.31 5.72 12.90
CA GLY A 443 5.39 6.49 12.26
C GLY A 443 6.81 5.96 12.53
N PHE A 444 6.98 4.97 13.42
CA PHE A 444 8.27 4.32 13.61
C PHE A 444 8.59 3.41 12.42
N ASN A 445 9.76 3.62 11.81
CA ASN A 445 10.28 2.83 10.72
C ASN A 445 11.66 2.29 11.15
N PHE A 446 11.80 0.97 11.23
CA PHE A 446 13.04 0.33 11.67
C PHE A 446 14.08 0.28 10.54
N ASP A 447 15.26 0.85 10.77
CA ASP A 447 16.40 0.72 9.86
C ASP A 447 17.14 -0.59 10.13
N SER A 448 17.00 -1.51 9.18
CA SER A 448 17.58 -2.85 9.23
C SER A 448 18.76 -3.05 8.28
N SER A 449 19.30 -1.97 7.72
CA SER A 449 20.35 -2.00 6.69
C SER A 449 21.59 -2.82 7.09
N GLU A 450 21.98 -2.78 8.37
CA GLU A 450 23.13 -3.48 8.95
C GLU A 450 22.83 -4.90 9.46
N LEU A 451 21.58 -5.37 9.34
CA LEU A 451 21.10 -6.64 9.91
C LEU A 451 20.62 -7.64 8.84
N LYS A 452 21.04 -7.44 7.59
CA LYS A 452 20.57 -8.21 6.43
C LYS A 452 20.80 -9.72 6.59
N THR A 453 21.94 -10.12 7.16
CA THR A 453 22.31 -11.52 7.36
C THR A 453 21.41 -12.19 8.39
N GLU A 454 21.22 -11.56 9.56
CA GLU A 454 20.34 -12.03 10.62
C GLU A 454 18.89 -12.12 10.12
N ILE A 455 18.41 -11.10 9.43
CA ILE A 455 17.05 -11.08 8.87
C ILE A 455 16.82 -12.23 7.90
N ALA A 456 17.79 -12.52 7.01
CA ALA A 456 17.69 -13.64 6.10
C ALA A 456 17.66 -14.98 6.84
N ALA A 457 18.51 -15.16 7.86
CA ALA A 457 18.53 -16.37 8.67
C ALA A 457 17.23 -16.56 9.46
N ILE A 458 16.71 -15.51 10.09
CA ILE A 458 15.44 -15.52 10.83
C ILE A 458 14.27 -15.86 9.91
N LYS A 459 14.20 -15.27 8.70
CA LYS A 459 13.15 -15.59 7.72
C LYS A 459 13.13 -17.07 7.34
N ASN A 460 14.30 -17.72 7.25
CA ASN A 460 14.35 -19.16 6.99
C ASN A 460 13.76 -19.97 8.15
N VAL A 461 14.01 -19.56 9.39
CA VAL A 461 13.40 -20.18 10.58
C VAL A 461 11.89 -19.94 10.61
N GLU A 462 11.45 -18.72 10.27
CA GLU A 462 10.02 -18.38 10.17
C GLU A 462 9.30 -19.24 9.15
N ASN A 463 9.87 -19.40 7.95
CA ASN A 463 9.33 -20.24 6.88
C ASN A 463 9.27 -21.73 7.27
N GLU A 464 10.18 -22.20 8.12
CA GLU A 464 10.18 -23.57 8.61
C GLU A 464 9.08 -23.83 9.65
N PHE A 465 8.89 -22.92 10.61
CA PHE A 465 8.05 -23.20 11.78
C PHE A 465 6.64 -22.61 11.69
N ARG A 466 6.54 -21.33 11.30
CA ARG A 466 5.30 -20.58 11.41
C ARG A 466 4.14 -21.20 10.61
N PRO A 467 4.32 -21.67 9.36
CA PRO A 467 3.23 -22.27 8.61
C PRO A 467 2.52 -23.40 9.37
N THR A 468 3.27 -24.23 10.11
CA THR A 468 2.69 -25.35 10.85
C THR A 468 2.14 -24.95 12.23
N LEU A 469 2.80 -24.03 12.93
CA LEU A 469 2.31 -23.50 14.22
C LEU A 469 1.01 -22.72 14.01
N GLU A 470 0.99 -21.80 13.05
CA GLU A 470 -0.08 -20.82 12.82
C GLU A 470 -1.32 -21.42 12.13
N THR A 471 -1.25 -22.67 11.68
CA THR A 471 -2.40 -23.47 11.24
C THR A 471 -2.76 -24.58 12.23
N GLY A 472 -2.10 -24.62 13.40
CA GLY A 472 -2.33 -25.64 14.42
C GLY A 472 -1.90 -27.06 14.00
N SER A 473 -1.15 -27.22 12.92
CA SER A 473 -0.77 -28.53 12.38
C SER A 473 0.24 -29.29 13.26
N VAL A 474 0.90 -28.59 14.17
CA VAL A 474 1.82 -29.17 15.16
C VAL A 474 1.48 -28.68 16.57
N ASN A 475 1.85 -29.47 17.58
CA ASN A 475 1.66 -29.11 18.98
C ASN A 475 2.55 -27.88 19.33
N PRO A 476 1.96 -26.74 19.76
CA PRO A 476 2.74 -25.56 20.12
C PRO A 476 3.66 -25.79 21.33
N ASP A 477 3.26 -26.60 22.32
CA ASP A 477 4.07 -26.83 23.53
C ASP A 477 5.41 -27.50 23.21
N GLU A 478 5.46 -28.30 22.14
CA GLU A 478 6.67 -28.98 21.68
C GLU A 478 7.50 -28.18 20.67
N ASN A 479 6.83 -27.36 19.84
CA ASN A 479 7.46 -26.72 18.68
C ASN A 479 7.77 -25.24 18.89
N LEU A 480 7.06 -24.55 19.77
CA LEU A 480 7.36 -23.15 20.12
C LEU A 480 8.71 -23.00 20.83
N PRO A 481 9.13 -23.89 21.75
CA PRO A 481 10.49 -23.82 22.32
C PRO A 481 11.57 -24.01 21.25
N LYS A 482 11.40 -24.99 20.34
CA LYS A 482 12.33 -25.25 19.23
C LYS A 482 12.42 -24.05 18.28
N PHE A 483 11.29 -23.41 18.00
CA PHE A 483 11.22 -22.20 17.21
C PHE A 483 12.03 -21.07 17.85
N LYS A 484 11.80 -20.79 19.14
CA LYS A 484 12.55 -19.79 19.90
C LYS A 484 14.06 -20.05 19.91
N ASP A 485 14.47 -21.29 20.11
CA ASP A 485 15.89 -21.65 20.12
C ASP A 485 16.55 -21.45 18.74
N LYS A 486 15.84 -21.80 17.66
CA LYS A 486 16.33 -21.54 16.30
C LYS A 486 16.36 -20.05 15.94
N LEU A 487 15.38 -19.26 16.39
CA LEU A 487 15.40 -17.81 16.22
C LEU A 487 16.62 -17.18 16.91
N LYS A 488 16.93 -17.62 18.14
CA LYS A 488 18.14 -17.21 18.86
C LYS A 488 19.41 -17.59 18.11
N ALA A 489 19.51 -18.83 17.64
CA ALA A 489 20.64 -19.28 16.82
C ALA A 489 20.78 -18.50 15.50
N ALA A 490 19.66 -18.00 14.95
CA ALA A 490 19.63 -17.16 13.76
C ALA A 490 19.95 -15.67 14.01
N GLY A 491 20.19 -15.27 15.27
CA GLY A 491 20.61 -13.92 15.63
C GLY A 491 19.46 -12.96 15.98
N ILE A 492 18.27 -13.45 16.37
CA ILE A 492 17.13 -12.58 16.69
C ILE A 492 17.41 -11.60 17.83
N ASP A 493 18.27 -11.95 18.79
CA ASP A 493 18.61 -11.09 19.92
C ASP A 493 19.30 -9.80 19.47
N ARG A 494 20.15 -9.87 18.44
CA ARG A 494 20.80 -8.68 17.84
C ARG A 494 19.77 -7.77 17.18
N VAL A 495 18.79 -8.36 16.49
CA VAL A 495 17.70 -7.60 15.85
C VAL A 495 16.80 -6.94 16.89
N LEU A 496 16.44 -7.66 17.96
CA LEU A 496 15.67 -7.13 19.09
C LEU A 496 16.40 -5.99 19.82
N GLN A 497 17.71 -6.09 19.99
CA GLN A 497 18.50 -5.03 20.61
C GLN A 497 18.48 -3.74 19.76
N GLU A 498 18.72 -3.87 18.46
CA GLU A 498 18.80 -2.70 17.57
C GLU A 498 17.42 -2.04 17.35
N ILE A 499 16.35 -2.83 17.19
CA ILE A 499 15.00 -2.25 17.03
C ILE A 499 14.55 -1.52 18.30
N ASN A 500 14.86 -2.04 19.49
CA ASN A 500 14.53 -1.37 20.75
C ASN A 500 15.35 -0.10 20.97
N LYS A 501 16.63 -0.09 20.57
CA LYS A 501 17.47 1.11 20.58
C LYS A 501 16.87 2.20 19.69
N GLN A 502 16.62 1.90 18.41
CA GLN A 502 16.04 2.86 17.47
C GLN A 502 14.64 3.31 17.90
N TYR A 503 13.85 2.41 18.49
CA TYR A 503 12.53 2.76 19.01
C TYR A 503 12.60 3.73 20.19
N ALA A 504 13.57 3.54 21.10
CA ALA A 504 13.80 4.47 22.20
C ALA A 504 14.25 5.85 21.70
N GLU A 505 15.17 5.90 20.73
CA GLU A 505 15.60 7.14 20.07
C GLU A 505 14.41 7.86 19.41
N TRP A 506 13.60 7.12 18.65
CA TRP A 506 12.40 7.66 18.01
C TRP A 506 11.36 8.18 19.00
N LYS A 507 11.10 7.46 20.12
CA LYS A 507 10.19 7.92 21.18
C LYS A 507 10.67 9.25 21.78
N ALA A 508 11.97 9.36 22.05
CA ALA A 508 12.57 10.59 22.59
C ALA A 508 12.43 11.78 21.62
N GLU A 509 12.66 11.58 20.32
CA GLU A 509 12.51 12.61 19.29
C GLU A 509 11.05 13.07 19.12
N ASN A 510 10.09 12.16 19.30
CA ASN A 510 8.66 12.42 19.10
C ASN A 510 7.90 12.77 20.39
N LYS A 511 8.60 12.92 21.52
CA LYS A 511 8.02 13.20 22.86
C LYS A 511 6.91 12.20 23.25
N LYS A 512 7.10 10.91 22.91
CA LYS A 512 6.17 9.83 23.19
C LYS A 512 6.61 8.96 24.35
#